data_AF-A0A853B1U2-F1
#
_entry.id   AF-A0A853B1U2-F1
#
_cell.length_a   1.000
_cell.length_b   1.000
_cell.length_c   1.000
_cell.angle_alpha   90.00
_cell.angle_beta   90.00
_cell.angle_gamma   90.00
#
_symmetry.space_group_name_H-M   'P 1'
#
loop_
_entity.id
_entity.type
_entity.pdbx_description
1 polymer ?
#
loop_
_entity_poly.entity_id
_entity_poly.type
_entity_poly.pdbx_seq_one_letter_code
_entity_poly.pdbx_strand_id
1 'polypeptide(L)'
;MSHEEPRAVTMRELSKLTADQLAKIDHAVPVTDNGLPVAWLVPLTPGERHRADLVARGRLRPGRRGVHWSPLPATENGPTLSEILLEMRARERT
;
A
#
# COMPACT_ATOMS: atom_id res chain seq x y z
N MET A 1 -15.05 8.12 16.10
CA MET A 1 -13.61 7.93 15.80
C MET A 1 -13.17 9.17 15.06
N SER A 2 -12.44 10.05 15.73
CA SER A 2 -11.95 11.29 15.11
C SER A 2 -10.84 10.92 14.13
N HIS A 3 -11.05 11.20 12.85
CA HIS A 3 -9.97 11.16 11.88
C HIS A 3 -9.05 12.34 12.19
N GLU A 4 -7.95 12.07 12.89
CA GLU A 4 -6.84 13.01 12.96
C GLU A 4 -6.29 13.12 11.53
N GLU A 5 -6.48 14.28 10.91
CA GLU A 5 -5.99 14.51 9.56
C GLU A 5 -4.47 14.28 9.56
N PRO A 6 -3.94 13.38 8.71
CA PRO A 6 -2.52 13.10 8.69
C PRO A 6 -1.79 14.39 8.35
N ARG A 7 -0.95 14.86 9.28
CA ARG A 7 -0.21 16.12 9.16
C ARG A 7 0.62 16.11 7.88
N ALA A 8 0.16 16.82 6.85
CA ALA A 8 0.81 16.87 5.55
C ALA A 8 2.22 17.48 5.62
N VAL A 9 3.10 17.01 4.74
CA VAL A 9 4.47 17.55 4.59
C VAL A 9 4.57 18.26 3.25
N THR A 10 4.95 19.53 3.23
CA THR A 10 5.18 20.24 1.97
C THR A 10 6.47 19.78 1.30
N MET A 11 6.58 19.92 -0.02
CA MET A 11 7.82 19.65 -0.77
C MET A 11 9.04 20.40 -0.20
N ARG A 12 8.82 21.62 0.32
CA ARG A 12 9.87 22.45 0.95
C ARG A 12 10.27 21.96 2.34
N GLU A 13 9.36 21.34 3.08
CA GLU A 13 9.68 20.69 4.36
C GLU A 13 10.37 19.35 4.11
N LEU A 14 9.89 18.56 3.14
CA LEU A 14 10.48 17.28 2.76
C LEU A 14 11.99 17.40 2.47
N SER A 15 12.40 18.45 1.75
CA SER A 15 13.82 18.67 1.44
C SER A 15 14.70 19.04 2.65
N LYS A 16 14.09 19.40 3.78
CA LYS A 16 14.80 19.75 5.03
C LYS A 16 14.82 18.60 6.03
N LEU A 17 14.04 17.53 5.81
CA LEU A 17 14.00 16.40 6.72
C LEU A 17 15.27 15.55 6.59
N THR A 18 15.84 15.21 7.73
CA THR A 18 16.94 14.24 7.82
C THR A 18 16.41 12.81 7.72
N ALA A 19 17.30 11.86 7.42
CA ALA A 19 16.95 10.43 7.39
C ALA A 19 16.38 9.95 8.75
N ASP A 20 16.95 10.42 9.87
CA ASP A 20 16.47 10.07 11.22
C ASP A 20 15.07 10.63 11.51
N GLN A 21 14.73 11.79 10.96
CA GLN A 21 13.37 12.34 11.07
C GLN A 21 12.39 11.57 10.20
N LEU A 22 12.77 11.22 8.97
CA LEU A 22 11.95 10.39 8.07
C LEU A 22 11.70 8.99 8.66
N ALA A 23 12.70 8.41 9.33
CA ALA A 23 12.58 7.09 9.94
C ALA A 23 11.59 7.02 11.12
N LYS A 24 11.20 8.17 11.69
CA LYS A 24 10.22 8.26 12.79
C LYS A 24 8.77 8.28 12.30
N ILE A 25 8.55 8.42 10.99
CA ILE A 25 7.21 8.34 10.40
C ILE A 25 6.75 6.88 10.50
N ASP A 26 5.63 6.66 11.17
CA ASP A 26 5.05 5.33 11.42
C ASP A 26 3.72 5.10 10.67
N HIS A 27 3.20 6.11 9.99
CA HIS A 27 2.00 6.07 9.16
C HIS A 27 2.22 6.78 7.82
N ALA A 28 1.31 6.55 6.86
CA ALA A 28 1.39 7.22 5.56
C ALA A 28 1.08 8.72 5.71
N VAL A 29 1.94 9.57 5.15
CA VAL A 29 1.82 11.04 5.22
C VAL A 29 1.79 11.63 3.81
N PRO A 30 0.83 12.51 3.46
CA PRO A 30 0.79 13.11 2.13
C PRO A 30 1.89 14.15 1.97
N VAL A 31 2.53 14.15 0.80
CA VAL A 31 3.45 15.20 0.35
C VAL A 31 2.70 16.17 -0.53
N THR A 32 2.79 17.47 -0.23
CA THR A 32 2.04 18.51 -0.94
C THR A 32 2.94 19.49 -1.69
N ASP A 33 2.45 19.96 -2.84
CA ASP A 33 2.97 21.13 -3.55
C ASP A 33 1.86 22.19 -3.63
N ASN A 34 2.14 23.41 -3.15
CA ASN A 34 1.16 24.49 -3.03
C ASN A 34 -0.18 24.08 -2.37
N GLY A 35 -0.13 23.20 -1.36
CA GLY A 35 -1.29 22.70 -0.64
C GLY A 35 -2.04 21.55 -1.34
N LEU A 36 -1.61 21.14 -2.54
CA LEU A 36 -2.20 20.01 -3.27
C LEU A 36 -1.36 18.74 -3.05
N PRO A 37 -1.96 17.60 -2.65
CA PRO A 37 -1.25 16.34 -2.51
C PRO A 37 -0.70 15.85 -3.86
N VAL A 38 0.60 15.58 -3.91
CA VAL A 38 1.31 15.10 -5.12
C VAL A 38 1.91 13.71 -4.94
N ALA A 39 2.18 13.28 -3.70
CA ALA A 39 2.72 11.97 -3.38
C ALA A 39 2.38 11.55 -1.94
N TRP A 40 2.81 10.35 -1.56
CA TRP A 40 2.73 9.85 -0.19
C TRP A 40 4.12 9.38 0.27
N LEU A 41 4.49 9.75 1.49
CA LEU A 41 5.58 9.12 2.22
C LEU A 41 5.00 7.94 3.00
N VAL A 42 5.44 6.74 2.64
CA VAL A 42 4.98 5.51 3.28
C VAL A 42 6.17 4.86 3.98
N PRO A 43 6.07 4.55 5.28
CA PRO A 43 7.13 3.85 5.97
C PRO A 43 7.30 2.45 5.40
N LEU A 44 8.56 2.06 5.17
CA LEU A 44 8.87 0.69 4.76
C LEU A 44 8.42 -0.29 5.84
N THR A 45 7.89 -1.44 5.43
CA THR A 45 7.64 -2.56 6.32
C THR A 45 8.96 -3.19 6.80
N PRO A 46 8.96 -3.97 7.90
CA PRO A 46 10.15 -4.71 8.32
C PRO A 46 10.75 -5.60 7.23
N GLY A 47 9.90 -6.24 6.42
CA GLY A 47 10.34 -7.08 5.30
C GLY A 47 11.02 -6.28 4.18
N GLU A 48 10.47 -5.12 3.81
CA GLU A 48 11.07 -4.23 2.82
C GLU A 48 12.40 -3.65 3.30
N ARG A 49 12.50 -3.23 4.57
CA ARG A 49 13.77 -2.80 5.17
C ARG A 49 14.82 -3.90 5.13
N HIS A 50 14.46 -5.12 5.53
CA HIS A 50 15.38 -6.25 5.51
C HIS A 50 15.82 -6.58 4.08
N ARG A 51 14.88 -6.58 3.12
CA ARG A 51 15.19 -6.75 1.70
C ARG A 51 16.15 -5.68 1.19
N ALA A 52 15.93 -4.41 1.53
CA ALA A 52 16.79 -3.31 1.12
C ALA A 52 18.22 -3.45 1.69
N ASP A 53 18.35 -3.87 2.95
CA ASP A 53 19.65 -4.16 3.58
C ASP A 53 20.39 -5.29 2.85
N LEU A 54 19.71 -6.39 2.51
CA LEU A 54 20.31 -7.48 1.74
C LEU A 54 20.77 -7.03 0.34
N VAL A 55 20.02 -6.14 -0.30
CA VAL A 55 20.40 -5.56 -1.60
C VAL A 55 21.64 -4.67 -1.44
N ALA A 56 21.66 -3.78 -0.44
CA ALA A 56 22.78 -2.89 -0.18
C ALA A 56 24.08 -3.65 0.13
N ARG A 57 23.99 -4.79 0.84
CA ARG A 57 25.12 -5.68 1.12
C ARG A 57 25.53 -6.59 -0.05
N GLY A 58 24.85 -6.49 -1.19
CA GLY A 58 25.09 -7.35 -2.36
C GLY A 58 24.70 -8.82 -2.16
N ARG A 59 23.94 -9.14 -1.09
CA ARG A 59 23.45 -10.49 -0.78
C ARG A 59 22.19 -10.87 -1.57
N LEU A 60 21.45 -9.87 -2.03
CA LEU A 60 20.26 -10.04 -2.85
C LEU A 60 20.36 -9.14 -4.08
N ARG A 61 20.02 -9.66 -5.27
CA ARG A 61 19.89 -8.86 -6.49
C ARG A 61 18.41 -8.78 -6.88
N PRO A 62 17.83 -7.58 -7.04
CA PRO A 62 16.46 -7.45 -7.52
C PRO A 62 16.30 -8.13 -8.89
N GLY A 63 15.27 -8.96 -9.04
CA GLY A 63 14.87 -9.48 -10.34
C GLY A 63 14.42 -8.34 -11.25
N ARG A 64 14.76 -8.40 -12.55
CA ARG A 64 14.40 -7.37 -13.55
C ARG A 64 12.98 -7.53 -14.11
N ARG A 65 12.33 -8.68 -13.86
CA ARG A 65 10.98 -8.98 -14.33
C ARG A 65 10.06 -9.10 -13.12
N GLY A 66 8.90 -8.45 -13.20
CA GLY A 66 7.84 -8.65 -12.23
C GLY A 66 7.41 -10.13 -12.20
N VAL A 67 6.88 -10.56 -11.07
CA VAL A 67 6.16 -11.83 -11.02
C VAL A 67 4.98 -11.66 -11.99
N HIS A 68 4.95 -12.46 -13.07
CA HIS A 68 3.76 -12.56 -13.90
C HIS A 68 2.67 -13.20 -13.03
N TRP A 69 1.91 -12.36 -12.35
CA TRP A 69 0.67 -12.80 -11.71
C TRP A 69 -0.34 -12.96 -12.83
N SER A 70 -0.54 -14.20 -13.28
CA SER A 70 -1.73 -14.53 -14.04
C SER A 70 -2.84 -14.78 -13.01
N PRO A 71 -4.02 -14.15 -13.14
CA PRO A 71 -5.16 -14.59 -12.36
C PRO A 71 -5.38 -16.08 -12.61
N LEU A 72 -5.78 -16.79 -11.55
CA LEU A 72 -6.25 -18.16 -11.70
C LEU A 72 -7.44 -18.16 -12.67
N PRO A 73 -7.59 -19.19 -13.54
CA PRO A 73 -8.75 -19.29 -14.40
C PRO A 73 -10.02 -19.25 -13.55
N ALA A 74 -11.08 -18.63 -14.08
CA ALA A 74 -12.38 -18.65 -13.43
C ALA A 74 -12.79 -20.10 -13.21
N THR A 75 -13.24 -20.44 -12.00
CA THR A 75 -13.87 -21.73 -11.73
C THR A 75 -15.20 -21.79 -12.47
N GLU A 76 -15.28 -22.58 -13.54
CA GLU A 76 -16.51 -22.81 -14.32
C GLU A 76 -17.53 -23.68 -13.59
N ASN A 77 -17.10 -24.38 -12.53
CA ASN A 77 -17.94 -25.30 -11.78
C ASN A 77 -18.42 -24.64 -10.47
N GLY A 78 -19.68 -24.23 -10.44
CA GLY A 78 -20.35 -23.72 -9.24
C GLY A 78 -21.29 -22.54 -9.52
N PRO A 79 -22.17 -22.19 -8.57
CA PRO A 79 -23.01 -21.01 -8.70
C PRO A 79 -22.13 -19.76 -8.74
N THR A 80 -22.50 -18.83 -9.62
CA THR A 80 -21.89 -17.52 -9.71
C THR A 80 -22.08 -16.74 -8.41
N LEU A 81 -21.19 -15.79 -8.14
CA LEU A 81 -21.33 -14.87 -7.01
C LEU A 81 -22.71 -14.16 -7.02
N SER A 82 -23.21 -13.82 -8.21
CA SER A 82 -24.53 -13.21 -8.38
C SER A 82 -25.66 -14.12 -7.91
N GLU A 83 -25.61 -15.41 -8.23
CA GLU A 83 -26.60 -16.40 -7.78
C GLU A 83 -26.56 -16.59 -6.26
N ILE A 84 -25.36 -16.66 -5.68
CA ILE A 84 -25.19 -16.76 -4.23
C ILE A 84 -25.75 -15.52 -3.52
N LEU A 85 -25.44 -14.32 -4.01
CA LEU A 85 -25.94 -13.07 -3.41
C LEU A 85 -27.46 -12.92 -3.56
N LEU A 86 -28.03 -13.41 -4.66
CA LEU A 86 -29.47 -13.42 -4.87
C LEU A 86 -30.16 -14.36 -3.88
N GLU A 87 -29.61 -15.56 -3.67
CA GLU A 87 -30.12 -16.52 -2.71
C GLU A 87 -30.05 -15.99 -1.27
N MET A 88 -28.93 -15.35 -0.89
CA MET A 88 -28.78 -14.71 0.41
C MET A 88 -29.85 -13.62 0.63
N ARG A 89 -30.06 -12.74 -0.36
CA ARG A 89 -31.08 -11.69 -0.29
C ARG A 89 -32.50 -12.25 -0.22
N ALA A 90 -32.77 -13.38 -0.87
CA ALA A 90 -34.07 -14.04 -0.79
C ALA A 90 -34.34 -14.57 0.62
N ARG A 91 -33.33 -15.17 1.28
CA ARG A 91 -33.43 -15.67 2.66
C ARG A 91 -33.65 -14.58 3.69
N GLU A 92 -33.13 -13.37 3.46
CA GLU A 92 -33.32 -12.21 4.35
C GLU A 92 -34.73 -11.60 4.31
N ARG A 93 -35.54 -11.93 3.30
CA ARG A 93 -36.89 -11.37 3.08
C ARG A 93 -38.03 -12.30 3.50
N THR A 94 -37.70 -13.47 4.03
CA THR A 94 -38.60 -14.46 4.64
C THR A 94 -38.39 -14.50 6.14
#